data_AF-T1GUS3-F1
#
_entry.id   AF-T1GUS3-F1
#
_cell.length_a   1.000
_cell.length_b   1.000
_cell.length_c   1.000
_cell.angle_alpha   90.00
_cell.angle_beta   90.00
_cell.angle_gamma   90.00
#
_symmetry.space_group_name_H-M   'P 1'
#
loop_
_entity.id
_entity.type
_entity.pdbx_description
1 polymer ?
#
loop_
_entity_poly.entity_id
_entity_poly.type
_entity_poly.pdbx_seq_one_letter_code
_entity_poly.pdbx_strand_id
1 'polypeptide(L)'
;MVNKRNGHFTVEDEQAFEMFAVYCGLAVHHTKLYDKIRKSEQKYKVALEVLSYHSTCAENEVEKLAPELEKRSTFPSIDDYYFNSFAYGDDEKVCFAVFMFEDLFGLRRFDRLCLIRFTLTIRKNYRNVPYHNWSHGFSVANTMYTLIKRTADVFRPIECLALYIAALCHDLDHRGKNNKFMADTESPLAAIYSTSTMEHHHFNQTVAILQNDGHNIFSKLTYQEYKQALSLIKHCILATDLALFSQINQNLAL
;
A
#
# COMPACT_ATOMS: atom_id res chain seq x y z
N MET A 1 33.07 -42.78 31.21
CA MET A 1 34.33 -42.01 31.08
C MET A 1 34.76 -42.07 29.64
N VAL A 2 35.04 -40.93 29.01
CA VAL A 2 35.56 -40.86 27.63
C VAL A 2 37.09 -40.75 27.75
N ASN A 3 37.81 -41.79 27.33
CA ASN A 3 39.28 -41.82 27.42
C ASN A 3 39.90 -41.55 26.06
N LYS A 4 41.02 -40.82 26.05
CA LYS A 4 41.85 -40.64 24.85
C LYS A 4 42.38 -42.01 24.41
N ARG A 5 42.35 -42.28 23.10
CA ARG A 5 42.79 -43.59 22.57
C ARG A 5 44.28 -43.85 22.76
N ASN A 6 45.09 -42.80 22.69
CA ASN A 6 46.54 -42.87 22.83
C ASN A 6 47.01 -41.86 23.89
N GLY A 7 47.49 -42.34 25.04
CA GLY A 7 48.10 -41.52 26.09
C GLY A 7 47.12 -40.62 26.86
N HIS A 8 47.64 -39.54 27.43
CA HIS A 8 46.90 -38.58 28.23
C HIS A 8 46.51 -37.33 27.43
N PHE A 9 45.52 -36.58 27.91
CA PHE A 9 45.19 -35.27 27.35
C PHE A 9 46.33 -34.29 27.60
N THR A 10 46.67 -33.55 26.56
CA THR A 10 47.73 -32.54 26.51
C THR A 10 47.13 -31.14 26.57
N VAL A 11 47.98 -30.13 26.79
CA VAL A 11 47.54 -28.72 26.80
C VAL A 11 47.00 -28.33 25.42
N GLU A 12 47.54 -28.87 24.33
CA GLU A 12 47.01 -28.64 22.99
C GLU A 12 45.60 -29.22 22.80
N ASP A 13 45.29 -30.38 23.39
CA ASP A 13 43.93 -30.94 23.35
C ASP A 13 42.95 -30.06 24.12
N GLU A 14 43.37 -29.49 25.25
CA GLU A 14 42.56 -28.58 26.07
C GLU A 14 42.24 -27.30 25.29
N GLN A 15 43.25 -26.68 24.67
CA GLN A 15 43.06 -25.49 23.83
C GLN A 15 42.19 -25.76 22.60
N ALA A 16 42.36 -26.91 21.95
CA ALA A 16 41.54 -27.32 20.82
C ALA A 16 40.08 -27.56 21.23
N PHE A 17 39.86 -28.20 22.38
CA PHE A 17 38.52 -28.41 22.92
C PHE A 17 37.86 -27.11 23.38
N GLU A 18 38.61 -26.20 24.00
CA GLU A 18 38.13 -24.86 24.36
C GLU A 18 37.66 -24.10 23.12
N MET A 19 38.49 -24.05 22.07
CA MET A 19 38.13 -23.41 20.81
C MET A 19 36.88 -24.04 20.19
N PHE A 20 36.82 -25.38 20.14
CA PHE A 20 35.66 -26.12 19.64
C PHE A 20 34.40 -25.81 20.45
N ALA A 21 34.48 -25.82 21.78
CA ALA A 21 33.36 -25.55 22.67
C ALA A 21 32.81 -24.14 22.49
N VAL A 22 33.69 -23.14 22.30
CA VAL A 22 33.30 -21.76 21.98
C VAL A 22 32.54 -21.70 20.65
N TYR A 23 33.07 -22.32 19.59
CA TYR A 23 32.40 -22.34 18.29
C TYR A 23 31.05 -23.08 18.33
N CYS A 24 30.97 -24.20 19.03
CA CYS A 24 29.71 -24.90 19.25
C CYS A 24 28.71 -24.05 20.02
N GLY A 25 29.15 -23.34 21.07
CA GLY A 25 28.33 -22.40 21.83
C GLY A 25 27.76 -21.29 20.95
N LEU A 26 28.60 -20.67 20.12
CA LEU A 26 28.19 -19.64 19.16
C LEU A 26 27.21 -20.18 18.11
N ALA A 27 27.50 -21.36 17.53
CA ALA A 27 26.63 -21.98 16.53
C ALA A 27 25.23 -22.31 17.09
N VAL A 28 25.18 -22.88 18.31
CA VAL A 28 23.91 -23.16 18.99
C VAL A 28 23.18 -21.87 19.34
N HIS A 29 23.88 -20.84 19.82
CA HIS A 29 23.29 -19.54 20.13
C HIS A 29 22.68 -18.87 18.89
N HIS A 30 23.43 -18.81 17.78
CA HIS A 30 22.91 -18.28 16.51
C HIS A 30 21.73 -19.09 15.99
N THR A 31 21.80 -20.43 16.02
CA THR A 31 20.68 -21.28 15.59
C THR A 31 19.42 -21.00 16.42
N LYS A 32 19.55 -20.85 17.74
CA LYS A 32 18.42 -20.49 18.62
C LYS A 32 17.88 -19.09 18.33
N LEU A 33 18.76 -18.12 18.05
CA LEU A 33 18.35 -16.76 17.67
C LEU A 33 17.56 -16.76 16.35
N TYR A 34 18.07 -17.44 15.33
CA TYR A 34 17.41 -17.58 14.03
C TYR A 34 16.05 -18.29 14.15
N ASP A 35 15.95 -19.36 14.94
CA ASP A 35 14.68 -20.04 15.19
C ASP A 35 13.67 -19.12 15.89
N LYS A 36 14.12 -18.30 16.84
CA LYS A 36 13.28 -17.29 17.51
C LYS A 36 12.79 -16.21 16.53
N ILE A 37 13.67 -15.70 15.67
CA ILE A 37 13.33 -14.71 14.63
C ILE A 37 12.30 -15.31 13.68
N ARG A 38 12.56 -16.51 13.14
CA ARG A 38 11.65 -17.20 12.22
C ARG A 38 10.28 -17.45 12.85
N LYS A 39 10.22 -17.88 14.11
CA LYS A 39 8.94 -18.04 14.84
C LYS A 39 8.21 -16.70 15.00
N SER A 40 8.92 -15.61 15.26
CA SER A 40 8.34 -14.26 15.33
C SER A 40 7.79 -13.81 13.98
N GLU A 41 8.52 -14.04 12.89
CA GLU A 41 8.08 -13.71 11.53
C GLU A 41 6.83 -14.51 11.13
N GLN A 42 6.76 -15.80 11.46
CA GLN A 42 5.57 -16.61 11.17
C GLN A 42 4.35 -16.13 11.95
N LYS A 43 4.51 -15.79 13.25
CA LYS A 43 3.42 -15.20 14.04
C LYS A 43 2.96 -13.86 13.46
N TYR A 44 3.89 -13.02 13.04
CA TYR A 44 3.60 -11.75 12.40
C TYR A 44 2.84 -11.96 11.08
N LYS A 45 3.25 -12.93 10.25
CA LYS A 45 2.56 -13.27 9.00
C LYS A 45 1.12 -13.71 9.24
N VAL A 46 0.87 -14.59 10.22
CA VAL A 46 -0.50 -15.00 10.59
C VAL A 46 -1.32 -13.80 11.07
N ALA A 47 -0.73 -12.90 11.87
CA ALA A 47 -1.42 -11.69 12.30
C ALA A 47 -1.79 -10.79 11.11
N LEU A 48 -0.90 -10.62 10.14
CA LEU A 48 -1.18 -9.87 8.91
C LEU A 48 -2.28 -10.53 8.06
N GLU A 49 -2.31 -11.86 7.95
CA GLU A 49 -3.37 -12.59 7.24
C GLU A 49 -4.74 -12.36 7.88
N VAL A 50 -4.83 -12.42 9.22
CA VAL A 50 -6.07 -12.13 9.96
C VAL A 50 -6.51 -10.68 9.78
N LEU A 51 -5.57 -9.73 9.88
CA LEU A 51 -5.86 -8.31 9.63
C LEU A 51 -6.30 -8.07 8.20
N SER A 52 -5.65 -8.71 7.22
CA SER A 52 -6.01 -8.63 5.81
C SER A 52 -7.44 -9.06 5.59
N TYR A 53 -7.86 -10.22 6.12
CA TYR A 53 -9.25 -10.71 6.01
C TYR A 53 -10.29 -9.70 6.52
N HIS A 54 -10.00 -9.02 7.63
CA HIS A 54 -10.91 -7.99 8.16
C HIS A 54 -10.87 -6.69 7.37
N SER A 55 -9.75 -6.39 6.71
CA SER A 55 -9.55 -5.19 5.89
C SER A 55 -10.10 -5.32 4.45
N THR A 56 -10.18 -6.53 3.90
CA THR A 56 -10.66 -6.78 2.53
C THR A 56 -12.18 -6.65 2.42
N CYS A 57 -12.67 -6.22 1.26
CA CYS A 57 -14.11 -6.22 0.96
C CYS A 57 -14.70 -7.64 1.03
N ALA A 58 -16.00 -7.74 1.27
CA ALA A 58 -16.67 -9.02 1.24
C ALA A 58 -17.05 -9.40 -0.21
N GLU A 59 -16.92 -10.69 -0.57
CA GLU A 59 -17.21 -11.14 -1.95
C GLU A 59 -18.67 -10.87 -2.38
N ASN A 60 -19.61 -10.87 -1.44
CA ASN A 60 -21.00 -10.50 -1.72
C ASN A 60 -21.17 -9.03 -2.15
N GLU A 61 -20.27 -8.12 -1.77
CA GLU A 61 -20.26 -6.74 -2.26
C GLU A 61 -19.80 -6.69 -3.72
N VAL A 62 -18.78 -7.50 -4.06
CA VAL A 62 -18.24 -7.61 -5.43
C VAL A 62 -19.30 -8.17 -6.38
N GLU A 63 -19.98 -9.25 -5.97
CA GLU A 63 -21.04 -9.90 -6.75
C GLU A 63 -22.24 -8.98 -7.00
N LYS A 64 -22.54 -8.07 -6.07
CA LYS A 64 -23.61 -7.07 -6.22
C LYS A 64 -23.22 -5.93 -7.15
N LEU A 65 -21.97 -5.44 -7.04
CA LEU A 65 -21.53 -4.25 -7.78
C LEU A 65 -21.28 -4.54 -9.26
N ALA A 66 -20.73 -5.71 -9.59
CA ALA A 66 -20.34 -6.03 -10.96
C ALA A 66 -21.51 -5.93 -11.97
N PRO A 67 -22.71 -6.49 -11.70
CA PRO A 67 -23.86 -6.32 -12.59
C PRO A 67 -24.40 -4.89 -12.65
N GLU A 68 -24.24 -4.09 -11.60
CA GLU A 68 -24.69 -2.68 -11.59
C GLU A 68 -23.84 -1.81 -12.51
N LEU A 69 -22.52 -2.03 -12.52
CA LEU A 69 -21.58 -1.38 -13.43
C LEU A 69 -21.87 -1.74 -14.90
N GLU A 70 -22.27 -2.98 -15.18
CA GLU A 70 -22.64 -3.37 -16.55
C GLU A 70 -23.93 -2.69 -17.04
N LYS A 71 -24.87 -2.43 -16.12
CA LYS A 71 -26.15 -1.77 -16.45
C LYS A 71 -25.99 -0.26 -16.63
N ARG A 72 -25.07 0.38 -15.91
CA ARG A 72 -24.81 1.83 -16.00
C ARG A 72 -23.68 2.11 -16.98
N SER A 73 -24.02 2.39 -18.24
CA SER A 73 -23.05 2.64 -19.30
C SER A 73 -22.43 4.04 -19.27
N THR A 74 -23.07 5.02 -18.63
CA THR A 74 -22.60 6.40 -18.57
C THR A 74 -23.01 7.09 -17.28
N PHE A 75 -22.13 7.92 -16.74
CA PHE A 75 -22.41 8.82 -15.62
C PHE A 75 -22.29 10.26 -16.11
N PRO A 76 -23.42 10.95 -16.36
CA PRO A 76 -23.38 12.33 -16.85
C PRO A 76 -22.60 13.25 -15.90
N SER A 77 -21.80 14.14 -16.47
CA SER A 77 -21.07 15.20 -15.74
C SER A 77 -20.03 14.74 -14.73
N ILE A 78 -19.62 13.46 -14.74
CA ILE A 78 -18.54 12.97 -13.86
C ILE A 78 -17.17 13.56 -14.21
N ASP A 79 -16.99 14.02 -15.44
CA ASP A 79 -15.80 14.72 -15.97
C ASP A 79 -15.93 16.26 -15.93
N ASP A 80 -16.83 16.77 -15.10
CA ASP A 80 -17.02 18.19 -14.82
C ASP A 80 -16.32 18.56 -13.50
N TYR A 81 -15.60 19.69 -13.47
CA TYR A 81 -15.00 20.23 -12.25
C TYR A 81 -16.03 20.60 -11.19
N TYR A 82 -17.28 20.85 -11.59
CA TYR A 82 -18.39 21.18 -10.69
C TYR A 82 -19.19 19.95 -10.24
N PHE A 83 -18.72 18.73 -10.53
CA PHE A 83 -19.36 17.50 -10.08
C PHE A 83 -19.48 17.48 -8.55
N ASN A 84 -20.72 17.39 -8.05
CA ASN A 84 -20.97 17.34 -6.61
C ASN A 84 -20.84 15.90 -6.08
N SER A 85 -19.61 15.52 -5.68
CA SER A 85 -19.34 14.21 -5.10
C SER A 85 -20.12 13.92 -3.81
N PHE A 86 -20.56 14.95 -3.08
CA PHE A 86 -21.30 14.80 -1.82
C PHE A 86 -22.76 14.41 -2.02
N ALA A 87 -23.29 14.52 -3.24
CA ALA A 87 -24.67 14.15 -3.54
C ALA A 87 -24.91 12.62 -3.57
N TYR A 88 -23.86 11.81 -3.48
CA TYR A 88 -23.91 10.37 -3.74
C TYR A 88 -23.46 9.53 -2.55
N GLY A 89 -24.03 8.33 -2.41
CA GLY A 89 -23.64 7.37 -1.38
C GLY A 89 -22.26 6.76 -1.61
N ASP A 90 -21.69 6.12 -0.59
CA ASP A 90 -20.34 5.56 -0.67
C ASP A 90 -20.22 4.43 -1.69
N ASP A 91 -21.27 3.61 -1.84
CA ASP A 91 -21.29 2.52 -2.83
C ASP A 91 -21.40 3.05 -4.26
N GLU A 92 -22.14 4.16 -4.47
CA GLU A 92 -22.19 4.84 -5.77
C GLU A 92 -20.84 5.44 -6.15
N LYS A 93 -20.12 6.03 -5.17
CA LYS A 93 -18.75 6.52 -5.37
C LYS A 93 -17.79 5.40 -5.79
N VAL A 94 -17.98 4.17 -5.29
CA VAL A 94 -17.19 3.01 -5.77
C VAL A 94 -17.49 2.73 -7.24
N CYS A 95 -18.77 2.70 -7.64
CA CYS A 95 -19.15 2.55 -9.05
C CYS A 95 -18.49 3.62 -9.93
N PHE A 96 -18.55 4.88 -9.51
CA PHE A 96 -17.93 5.99 -10.20
C PHE A 96 -16.40 5.83 -10.30
N ALA A 97 -15.73 5.44 -9.22
CA ALA A 97 -14.28 5.23 -9.22
C ALA A 97 -13.84 4.07 -10.15
N VAL A 98 -14.63 3.00 -10.21
CA VAL A 98 -14.37 1.91 -11.17
C VAL A 98 -14.61 2.38 -12.60
N PHE A 99 -15.73 3.08 -12.85
CA PHE A 99 -16.04 3.64 -14.17
C PHE A 99 -14.97 4.62 -14.67
N MET A 100 -14.54 5.56 -13.83
CA MET A 100 -13.48 6.54 -14.18
C MET A 100 -12.18 5.84 -14.55
N PHE A 101 -11.81 4.77 -13.85
CA PHE A 101 -10.64 3.97 -14.22
C PHE A 101 -10.82 3.31 -15.59
N GLU A 102 -11.98 2.68 -15.84
CA GLU A 102 -12.26 2.02 -17.11
C GLU A 102 -12.33 2.99 -18.29
N ASP A 103 -12.89 4.17 -18.09
CA ASP A 103 -12.94 5.24 -19.10
C ASP A 103 -11.54 5.76 -19.44
N LEU A 104 -10.63 5.87 -18.46
CA LEU A 104 -9.26 6.33 -18.70
C LEU A 104 -8.36 5.27 -19.35
N PHE A 105 -8.46 4.02 -18.91
CA PHE A 105 -7.44 3.00 -19.20
C PHE A 105 -7.95 1.79 -19.99
N GLY A 106 -9.27 1.64 -20.09
CA GLY A 106 -9.93 0.46 -20.63
C GLY A 106 -9.64 -0.80 -19.80
N LEU A 107 -10.15 -1.94 -20.27
CA LEU A 107 -9.99 -3.24 -19.58
C LEU A 107 -9.07 -4.23 -20.30
N ARG A 108 -8.46 -3.85 -21.43
CA ARG A 108 -7.59 -4.77 -22.20
C ARG A 108 -6.43 -5.31 -21.38
N ARG A 109 -5.87 -4.48 -20.48
CA ARG A 109 -4.73 -4.82 -19.62
C ARG A 109 -5.09 -4.94 -18.15
N PHE A 110 -6.38 -4.90 -17.82
CA PHE A 110 -6.88 -4.90 -16.45
C PHE A 110 -7.95 -5.98 -16.30
N ASP A 111 -8.33 -6.31 -15.07
CA ASP A 111 -9.43 -7.23 -14.80
C ASP A 111 -10.49 -6.48 -13.98
N ARG A 112 -11.74 -6.46 -14.47
CA ARG A 112 -12.81 -5.68 -13.86
C ARG A 112 -13.13 -6.16 -12.45
N LEU A 113 -13.18 -7.48 -12.21
CA LEU A 113 -13.46 -8.01 -10.87
C LEU A 113 -12.32 -7.68 -9.90
N CYS A 114 -11.07 -7.77 -10.36
CA CYS A 114 -9.91 -7.35 -9.59
C CYS A 114 -9.96 -5.86 -9.23
N LEU A 115 -10.37 -5.01 -10.18
CA LEU A 115 -10.54 -3.57 -9.97
C LEU A 115 -11.67 -3.27 -8.97
N ILE A 116 -12.81 -3.93 -9.10
CA ILE A 116 -13.93 -3.79 -8.15
C ILE A 116 -13.49 -4.18 -6.73
N ARG A 117 -12.83 -5.33 -6.55
CA ARG A 117 -12.27 -5.76 -5.26
C ARG A 117 -11.30 -4.73 -4.70
N PHE A 118 -10.37 -4.27 -5.53
CA PHE A 118 -9.39 -3.26 -5.15
C PHE A 118 -10.06 -1.97 -4.65
N THR A 119 -11.02 -1.42 -5.40
CA THR A 119 -11.72 -0.18 -5.04
C THR A 119 -12.62 -0.34 -3.81
N LEU A 120 -13.35 -1.44 -3.67
CA LEU A 120 -14.17 -1.73 -2.48
C LEU A 120 -13.31 -1.86 -1.22
N THR A 121 -12.16 -2.52 -1.33
CA THR A 121 -11.18 -2.64 -0.25
C THR A 121 -10.57 -1.29 0.10
N ILE A 122 -10.24 -0.43 -0.88
CA ILE A 122 -9.81 0.95 -0.60
C ILE A 122 -10.87 1.71 0.22
N ARG A 123 -12.12 1.73 -0.23
CA ARG A 123 -13.23 2.38 0.49
C ARG A 123 -13.27 1.91 1.95
N LYS A 124 -13.21 0.59 2.17
CA LYS A 124 -13.26 -0.02 3.51
C LYS A 124 -12.07 0.37 4.40
N ASN A 125 -10.92 0.71 3.81
CA ASN A 125 -9.70 1.09 4.53
C ASN A 125 -9.53 2.60 4.72
N TYR A 126 -10.46 3.42 4.21
CA TYR A 126 -10.62 4.79 4.70
C TYR A 126 -11.34 4.77 6.05
N ARG A 127 -10.80 5.48 7.04
CA ARG A 127 -11.39 5.55 8.38
C ARG A 127 -12.59 6.50 8.40
N ASN A 128 -13.50 6.22 9.32
CA ASN A 128 -14.58 7.16 9.66
C ASN A 128 -14.04 8.31 10.52
N VAL A 129 -13.41 9.29 9.86
CA VAL A 129 -12.95 10.55 10.44
C VAL A 129 -13.66 11.73 9.75
N PRO A 130 -13.76 12.91 10.38
CA PRO A 130 -14.60 14.00 9.85
C PRO A 130 -14.26 14.47 8.42
N TYR A 131 -12.97 14.42 8.01
CA TYR A 131 -12.52 14.94 6.73
C TYR A 131 -11.79 13.90 5.86
N HIS A 132 -10.67 13.33 6.32
CA HIS A 132 -9.85 12.34 5.60
C HIS A 132 -10.51 10.95 5.54
N ASN A 133 -11.72 10.89 5.01
CA ASN A 133 -12.53 9.69 4.83
C ASN A 133 -12.67 9.36 3.32
N TRP A 134 -13.44 8.31 3.02
CA TRP A 134 -13.63 7.86 1.64
C TRP A 134 -14.18 8.95 0.70
N SER A 135 -15.06 9.83 1.19
CA SER A 135 -15.62 10.90 0.35
C SER A 135 -14.54 11.89 -0.10
N HIS A 136 -13.54 12.16 0.76
CA HIS A 136 -12.37 12.98 0.40
C HIS A 136 -11.46 12.25 -0.60
N GLY A 137 -11.10 10.98 -0.34
CA GLY A 137 -10.29 10.21 -1.29
C GLY A 137 -10.93 10.12 -2.68
N PHE A 138 -12.25 9.90 -2.72
CA PHE A 138 -13.02 9.90 -3.95
C PHE A 138 -13.05 11.27 -4.66
N SER A 139 -13.29 12.37 -3.95
CA SER A 139 -13.38 13.70 -4.58
C SER A 139 -12.05 14.13 -5.21
N VAL A 140 -10.93 13.80 -4.56
CA VAL A 140 -9.58 14.00 -5.10
C VAL A 140 -9.35 13.14 -6.35
N ALA A 141 -9.74 11.86 -6.32
CA ALA A 141 -9.65 10.99 -7.50
C ALA A 141 -10.53 11.45 -8.66
N ASN A 142 -11.75 11.94 -8.39
CA ASN A 142 -12.64 12.52 -9.40
C ASN A 142 -12.05 13.79 -10.01
N THR A 143 -11.48 14.68 -9.20
CA THR A 143 -10.78 15.87 -9.70
C THR A 143 -9.59 15.47 -10.59
N MET A 144 -8.83 14.45 -10.19
CA MET A 144 -7.71 13.93 -10.99
C MET A 144 -8.18 13.30 -12.30
N TYR A 145 -9.29 12.56 -12.28
CA TYR A 145 -9.94 12.04 -13.48
C TYR A 145 -10.31 13.17 -14.46
N THR A 146 -11.01 14.20 -13.96
CA THR A 146 -11.36 15.38 -14.76
C THR A 146 -10.13 16.08 -15.32
N LEU A 147 -9.08 16.26 -14.51
CA LEU A 147 -7.81 16.85 -14.96
C LEU A 147 -7.22 16.03 -16.12
N ILE A 148 -7.05 14.72 -15.96
CA ILE A 148 -6.48 13.84 -17.00
C ILE A 148 -7.30 13.91 -18.29
N LYS A 149 -8.64 13.95 -18.21
CA LYS A 149 -9.53 14.09 -19.38
C LYS A 149 -9.37 15.43 -20.09
N ARG A 150 -9.11 16.51 -19.35
CA ARG A 150 -9.00 17.89 -19.88
C ARG A 150 -7.59 18.24 -20.34
N THR A 151 -6.57 17.53 -19.87
CA THR A 151 -5.16 17.74 -20.23
C THR A 151 -4.62 16.58 -21.07
N ALA A 152 -5.27 16.32 -22.21
CA ALA A 152 -4.82 15.29 -23.15
C ALA A 152 -3.35 15.53 -23.54
N ASP A 153 -2.59 14.45 -23.67
CA ASP A 153 -1.19 14.42 -24.12
C ASP A 153 -0.14 15.13 -23.23
N VAL A 154 -0.52 15.65 -22.06
CA VAL A 154 0.44 16.22 -21.08
C VAL A 154 1.22 15.12 -20.34
N PHE A 155 0.55 14.02 -20.01
CA PHE A 155 1.12 12.92 -19.23
C PHE A 155 1.14 11.63 -20.05
N ARG A 156 2.14 10.78 -19.82
CA ARG A 156 2.20 9.45 -20.41
C ARG A 156 1.14 8.54 -19.77
N PRO A 157 0.66 7.50 -20.45
CA PRO A 157 -0.37 6.61 -19.92
C PRO A 157 -0.06 6.00 -18.54
N ILE A 158 1.21 5.65 -18.29
CA ILE A 158 1.65 5.10 -16.99
C ILE A 158 1.65 6.16 -15.87
N GLU A 159 1.84 7.43 -16.22
CA GLU A 159 1.79 8.56 -15.28
C GLU A 159 0.33 8.87 -14.94
N CYS A 160 -0.58 8.88 -15.93
CA CYS A 160 -2.02 8.99 -15.69
C CYS A 160 -2.53 7.87 -14.76
N LEU A 161 -2.09 6.63 -14.99
CA LEU A 161 -2.42 5.50 -14.13
C LEU A 161 -1.95 5.73 -12.69
N ALA A 162 -0.70 6.16 -12.53
CA ALA A 162 -0.13 6.41 -11.22
C ALA A 162 -0.82 7.58 -10.51
N LEU A 163 -1.11 8.68 -11.20
CA LEU A 163 -1.81 9.86 -10.67
C LEU A 163 -3.21 9.49 -10.17
N TYR A 164 -3.99 8.76 -10.97
CA TYR A 164 -5.34 8.35 -10.59
C TYR A 164 -5.34 7.41 -9.38
N ILE A 165 -4.48 6.39 -9.38
CA ILE A 165 -4.38 5.44 -8.26
C ILE A 165 -3.84 6.12 -7.00
N ALA A 166 -2.84 6.98 -7.12
CA ALA A 166 -2.32 7.75 -5.99
C ALA A 166 -3.39 8.65 -5.38
N ALA A 167 -4.14 9.39 -6.20
CA ALA A 167 -5.24 10.25 -5.73
C ALA A 167 -6.28 9.46 -4.91
N LEU A 168 -6.66 8.28 -5.39
CA LEU A 168 -7.62 7.41 -4.72
C LEU A 168 -7.09 6.84 -3.39
N CYS A 169 -5.78 6.64 -3.25
CA CYS A 169 -5.16 5.95 -2.12
C CYS A 169 -4.41 6.86 -1.13
N HIS A 170 -4.23 8.15 -1.44
CA HIS A 170 -3.27 9.02 -0.73
C HIS A 170 -3.50 9.16 0.78
N ASP A 171 -4.72 8.94 1.26
CA ASP A 171 -5.12 9.11 2.67
C ASP A 171 -5.61 7.79 3.32
N LEU A 172 -5.25 6.62 2.78
CA LEU A 172 -5.64 5.32 3.31
C LEU A 172 -5.25 5.13 4.80
N ASP A 173 -6.15 4.65 5.64
CA ASP A 173 -5.93 4.50 7.09
C ASP A 173 -5.61 5.81 7.85
N HIS A 174 -5.91 6.99 7.29
CA HIS A 174 -5.66 8.27 7.96
C HIS A 174 -6.43 8.41 9.28
N ARG A 175 -5.73 8.78 10.37
CA ARG A 175 -6.24 8.71 11.75
C ARG A 175 -6.80 10.03 12.30
N GLY A 176 -6.88 11.07 11.45
CA GLY A 176 -7.30 12.42 11.86
C GLY A 176 -6.26 13.14 12.72
N LYS A 177 -4.99 12.76 12.61
CA LYS A 177 -3.84 13.33 13.30
C LYS A 177 -2.75 13.62 12.27
N ASN A 178 -2.01 14.71 12.46
CA ASN A 178 -0.95 15.13 11.55
C ASN A 178 0.42 14.52 11.92
N ASN A 179 1.39 14.63 11.01
CA ASN A 179 2.75 14.11 11.21
C ASN A 179 3.42 14.64 12.49
N LYS A 180 3.19 15.91 12.86
CA LYS A 180 3.71 16.49 14.11
C LYS A 180 3.20 15.74 15.34
N PHE A 181 1.89 15.48 15.41
CA PHE A 181 1.30 14.71 16.51
C PHE A 181 1.89 13.29 16.59
N MET A 182 2.13 12.64 15.45
CA MET A 182 2.71 11.29 15.39
C MET A 182 4.14 11.24 15.93
N ALA A 183 4.93 12.29 15.70
CA ALA A 183 6.27 12.46 16.24
C ALA A 183 6.23 12.79 17.75
N ASP A 184 5.40 13.76 18.15
CA ASP A 184 5.28 14.22 19.53
C ASP A 184 4.76 13.12 20.48
N THR A 185 4.07 12.10 19.95
CA THR A 185 3.54 10.95 20.72
C THR A 185 4.39 9.67 20.61
N GLU A 186 5.56 9.73 19.98
CA GLU A 186 6.45 8.57 19.75
C GLU A 186 5.70 7.38 19.15
N SER A 187 4.79 7.65 18.22
CA SER A 187 4.00 6.59 17.60
C SER A 187 4.92 5.57 16.91
N PRO A 188 4.57 4.28 16.87
CA PRO A 188 5.38 3.27 16.19
C PRO A 188 5.66 3.59 14.71
N LEU A 189 4.78 4.36 14.06
CA LEU A 189 4.99 4.83 12.68
C LEU A 189 6.12 5.87 12.59
N ALA A 190 6.22 6.78 13.56
CA ALA A 190 7.28 7.79 13.60
C ALA A 190 8.67 7.18 13.85
N ALA A 191 8.74 5.99 14.46
CA ALA A 191 10.00 5.25 14.61
C ALA A 191 10.50 4.64 13.28
N ILE A 192 9.63 4.45 12.30
CA ILE A 192 9.98 3.84 11.01
C ILE A 192 10.39 4.89 9.98
N TYR A 193 9.74 6.06 9.99
CA TYR A 193 9.97 7.14 9.03
C TYR A 193 10.20 8.47 9.73
N SER A 194 11.30 9.15 9.40
CA SER A 194 11.67 10.46 9.94
C SER A 194 10.99 11.64 9.23
N THR A 195 10.51 11.46 8.00
CA THR A 195 9.81 12.47 7.19
C THR A 195 8.61 11.85 6.48
N SER A 196 7.54 12.63 6.25
CA SER A 196 6.33 12.21 5.53
C SER A 196 5.78 10.86 6.03
N THR A 197 5.73 10.72 7.36
CA THR A 197 5.47 9.45 8.04
C THR A 197 4.12 8.86 7.66
N MET A 198 3.07 9.69 7.62
CA MET A 198 1.73 9.25 7.23
C MET A 198 1.66 8.93 5.74
N GLU A 199 2.29 9.73 4.88
CA GLU A 199 2.30 9.50 3.42
C GLU A 199 3.01 8.18 3.07
N HIS A 200 4.10 7.86 3.77
CA HIS A 200 4.72 6.52 3.68
C HIS A 200 3.77 5.40 4.12
N HIS A 201 3.02 5.63 5.19
CA HIS A 201 2.01 4.67 5.67
C HIS A 201 0.89 4.46 4.63
N HIS A 202 0.36 5.53 4.04
CA HIS A 202 -0.67 5.47 2.99
C HIS A 202 -0.20 4.67 1.77
N PHE A 203 1.05 4.89 1.33
CA PHE A 203 1.64 4.08 0.26
C PHE A 203 1.79 2.61 0.65
N ASN A 204 2.25 2.31 1.88
CA ASN A 204 2.38 0.93 2.34
C ASN A 204 1.02 0.22 2.43
N GLN A 205 -0.05 0.93 2.86
CA GLN A 205 -1.42 0.40 2.82
C GLN A 205 -1.84 0.06 1.37
N THR A 206 -1.52 0.93 0.42
CA THR A 206 -1.78 0.69 -1.02
C THR A 206 -1.11 -0.59 -1.50
N VAL A 207 0.18 -0.77 -1.18
CA VAL A 207 0.95 -1.96 -1.56
C VAL A 207 0.40 -3.22 -0.88
N ALA A 208 0.01 -3.13 0.40
CA ALA A 208 -0.58 -4.26 1.13
C ALA A 208 -1.89 -4.72 0.47
N ILE A 209 -2.77 -3.79 0.07
CA ILE A 209 -4.00 -4.13 -0.66
C ILE A 209 -3.67 -4.78 -2.00
N LEU A 210 -2.70 -4.27 -2.77
CA LEU A 210 -2.29 -4.85 -4.05
C LEU A 210 -1.71 -6.27 -3.92
N GLN A 211 -1.18 -6.63 -2.75
CA GLN A 211 -0.62 -7.96 -2.48
C GLN A 211 -1.68 -8.99 -2.08
N ASN A 212 -2.91 -8.56 -1.79
CA ASN A 212 -4.01 -9.48 -1.50
C ASN A 212 -4.43 -10.23 -2.77
N ASP A 213 -4.87 -11.47 -2.57
CA ASP A 213 -5.34 -12.30 -3.68
C ASP A 213 -6.54 -11.65 -4.38
N GLY A 214 -6.54 -11.65 -5.72
CA GLY A 214 -7.57 -11.00 -6.53
C GLY A 214 -7.63 -9.47 -6.45
N HIS A 215 -6.65 -8.77 -5.85
CA HIS A 215 -6.61 -7.31 -5.74
C HIS A 215 -5.51 -6.64 -6.59
N ASN A 216 -4.57 -7.41 -7.14
CA ASN A 216 -3.48 -6.89 -7.95
C ASN A 216 -3.96 -6.46 -9.35
N ILE A 217 -4.46 -5.22 -9.45
CA ILE A 217 -4.92 -4.63 -10.72
C ILE A 217 -3.78 -4.50 -11.75
N PHE A 218 -2.52 -4.57 -11.32
CA PHE A 218 -1.34 -4.48 -12.19
C PHE A 218 -0.79 -5.85 -12.61
N SER A 219 -1.48 -6.94 -12.30
CA SER A 219 -1.03 -8.32 -12.55
C SER A 219 -0.70 -8.65 -14.02
N LYS A 220 -1.32 -7.95 -14.98
CA LYS A 220 -1.07 -8.11 -16.43
C LYS A 220 -0.02 -7.13 -16.98
N LEU A 221 0.57 -6.27 -16.15
CA LEU A 221 1.68 -5.39 -16.55
C LEU A 221 2.99 -6.18 -16.60
N THR A 222 3.92 -5.74 -17.44
CA THR A 222 5.28 -6.29 -17.40
C THR A 222 5.97 -5.91 -16.08
N TYR A 223 7.02 -6.63 -15.70
CA TYR A 223 7.79 -6.33 -14.49
C TYR A 223 8.30 -4.88 -14.45
N GLN A 224 8.77 -4.34 -15.57
CA GLN A 224 9.28 -2.96 -15.64
C GLN A 224 8.16 -1.93 -15.47
N GLU A 225 7.01 -2.14 -16.13
CA GLU A 225 5.84 -1.27 -15.98
C GLU A 225 5.27 -1.34 -14.56
N TYR A 226 5.20 -2.53 -13.96
CA TYR A 226 4.75 -2.71 -12.57
C TYR A 226 5.65 -1.94 -11.60
N LYS A 227 6.97 -2.07 -11.74
CA LYS A 227 7.95 -1.33 -10.93
C LYS A 227 7.82 0.18 -11.14
N GLN A 228 7.64 0.62 -12.38
CA GLN A 228 7.48 2.03 -12.72
C GLN A 228 6.17 2.60 -12.14
N ALA A 229 5.05 1.89 -12.28
CA ALA A 229 3.76 2.28 -11.72
C ALA A 229 3.86 2.46 -10.20
N LEU A 230 4.39 1.47 -9.47
CA LEU A 230 4.57 1.58 -8.02
C LEU A 230 5.50 2.72 -7.61
N SER A 231 6.58 2.94 -8.37
CA SER A 231 7.51 4.05 -8.11
C SER A 231 6.82 5.41 -8.28
N LEU A 232 6.01 5.57 -9.33
CA LEU A 232 5.27 6.81 -9.58
C LEU A 232 4.15 7.02 -8.56
N ILE A 233 3.41 5.96 -8.19
CA ILE A 233 2.37 6.02 -7.15
C ILE A 233 2.99 6.45 -5.82
N LYS A 234 4.13 5.85 -5.44
CA LYS A 234 4.87 6.24 -4.24
C LYS A 234 5.24 7.73 -4.28
N HIS A 235 5.79 8.18 -5.41
CA HIS A 235 6.19 9.56 -5.56
C HIS A 235 5.01 10.52 -5.43
N CYS A 236 3.87 10.22 -6.06
CA CYS A 236 2.66 11.04 -6.01
C CYS A 236 2.07 11.11 -4.60
N ILE A 237 2.00 9.98 -3.87
CA ILE A 237 1.49 9.95 -2.50
C ILE A 237 2.43 10.72 -1.56
N LEU A 238 3.75 10.55 -1.66
CA LEU A 238 4.69 11.31 -0.82
C LEU A 238 4.62 12.82 -1.12
N ALA A 239 4.32 13.21 -2.36
CA ALA A 239 4.18 14.60 -2.74
C ALA A 239 2.93 15.29 -2.17
N THR A 240 2.00 14.57 -1.53
CA THR A 240 0.86 15.18 -0.82
C THR A 240 1.24 15.76 0.54
N ASP A 241 2.45 15.49 1.04
CA ASP A 241 2.98 16.14 2.24
C ASP A 241 3.22 17.63 1.95
N LEU A 242 2.39 18.49 2.54
CA LEU A 242 2.48 19.95 2.37
C LEU A 242 3.81 20.53 2.88
N ALA A 243 4.55 19.83 3.76
CA ALA A 243 5.88 20.26 4.18
C ALA A 243 6.89 20.26 2.99
N LEU A 244 6.68 19.37 2.01
CA LEU A 244 7.49 19.30 0.79
C LEU A 244 7.01 20.29 -0.28
N PHE A 245 5.73 20.69 -0.25
CA PHE A 245 5.13 21.56 -1.26
C PHE A 245 5.87 22.90 -1.42
N SER A 246 6.30 23.52 -0.31
CA SER A 246 7.05 24.78 -0.34
C SER A 246 8.33 24.69 -1.19
N GLN A 247 9.06 23.57 -1.09
CA GLN A 247 10.28 23.33 -1.85
C GLN A 247 9.98 23.06 -3.34
N ILE A 248 8.89 22.35 -3.63
CA ILE A 248 8.45 22.05 -4.99
C ILE A 248 7.98 23.33 -5.69
N ASN A 249 7.20 24.16 -4.99
CA ASN A 249 6.60 25.38 -5.55
C ASN A 249 7.66 26.40 -6.02
N GLN A 250 8.81 26.46 -5.34
CA GLN A 250 9.94 27.31 -5.78
C GLN A 250 10.49 26.89 -7.15
N ASN A 251 10.40 25.61 -7.51
CA ASN A 251 10.86 25.10 -8.81
C ASN A 251 9.79 25.21 -9.92
N LEU A 252 8.52 25.43 -9.55
CA LEU A 252 7.41 25.59 -10.49
C LEU A 252 7.17 27.04 -10.91
N ALA A 253 7.79 28.01 -10.24
CA ALA A 253 7.65 29.44 -10.53
C ALA A 253 8.56 29.95 -11.68
N LEU A 254 8.97 29.05 -12.60
CA LEU A 254 9.76 29.35 -13.80
C LEU A 254 8.90 29.17 -15.05
#